data_AF-A0A923R246-F1
#
_entry.id   AF-A0A923R246-F1
#
_cell.length_a   1.000
_cell.length_b   1.000
_cell.length_c   1.000
_cell.angle_alpha   90.00
_cell.angle_beta   90.00
_cell.angle_gamma   90.00
#
_symmetry.space_group_name_H-M   'P 1'
#
loop_
_entity.id
_entity.type
_entity.pdbx_description
1 polymer ?
#
loop_
_entity_poly.entity_id
_entity_poly.type
_entity_poly.pdbx_seq_one_letter_code
_entity_poly.pdbx_strand_id
1 'polypeptide(L)'
;MIRIILFITACILRSYTFAQINVSTQHNNLSRTGENTKETILNIDNVNQSSFGKIFTRTVDDQIYAQPLIISGVNIPGKGKRNVVFVATVNNSVYAFDAETPAESNFLWKTSFLSTGVVPPRNTDMTGACGGNYLDFTGNMGIVGTPVIDTVTGILYVVARTKEGTNYVQKLHGL
;
A
#
# COMPACT_ATOMS: atom_id res chain seq x y z
N MET A 1 40.79 -12.14 50.95
CA MET A 1 40.17 -13.04 49.96
C MET A 1 38.66 -12.80 49.99
N ILE A 2 38.11 -12.08 49.02
CA ILE A 2 36.66 -11.84 48.86
C ILE A 2 36.37 -12.05 47.36
N ARG A 3 35.51 -13.03 47.05
CA ARG A 3 35.06 -13.35 45.68
C ARG A 3 33.61 -12.85 45.55
N ILE A 4 33.36 -11.96 44.60
CA ILE A 4 32.00 -11.59 44.16
C ILE A 4 31.68 -12.46 42.95
N ILE A 5 30.68 -13.33 43.07
CA ILE A 5 30.15 -14.12 41.96
C ILE A 5 28.96 -13.33 41.39
N LEU A 6 29.14 -12.78 40.19
CA LEU A 6 28.08 -12.13 39.43
C LEU A 6 27.37 -13.20 38.58
N PHE A 7 26.15 -13.61 38.97
CA PHE A 7 25.29 -14.40 38.09
C PHE A 7 24.59 -13.45 37.12
N ILE A 8 25.09 -13.37 35.88
CA ILE A 8 24.34 -12.79 34.77
C ILE A 8 23.39 -13.88 34.28
N THR A 9 22.14 -13.83 34.73
CA THR A 9 21.06 -14.57 34.07
C THR A 9 20.85 -13.90 32.71
N ALA A 10 21.37 -14.50 31.65
CA ALA A 10 21.05 -14.11 30.29
C ALA A 10 19.54 -14.37 30.07
N CYS A 11 18.72 -13.34 30.30
CA CYS A 11 17.36 -13.32 29.80
C CYS A 11 17.47 -13.31 28.27
N ILE A 12 17.40 -14.48 27.66
CA ILE A 12 17.19 -14.62 26.22
C ILE A 12 15.78 -14.09 25.97
N LEU A 13 15.67 -12.76 25.79
CA LEU A 13 14.54 -12.17 25.09
C LEU A 13 14.55 -12.83 23.72
N ARG A 14 13.74 -13.87 23.56
CA ARG A 14 13.38 -14.35 22.23
C ARG A 14 12.68 -13.17 21.56
N SER A 15 13.41 -12.44 20.74
CA SER A 15 12.81 -11.57 19.75
C SER A 15 11.98 -12.48 18.87
N TYR A 16 10.68 -12.55 19.12
CA TYR A 16 9.75 -13.14 18.17
C TYR A 16 9.79 -12.24 16.95
N THR A 17 10.66 -12.57 15.99
CA THR A 17 10.57 -11.99 14.65
C THR A 17 9.34 -12.60 14.02
N PHE A 18 8.18 -11.99 14.24
CA PHE A 18 6.99 -12.35 13.50
C PHE A 18 7.29 -12.06 12.03
N ALA A 19 7.27 -13.11 11.20
CA ALA A 19 7.33 -12.93 9.76
C ALA A 19 6.07 -12.16 9.36
N GLN A 20 6.22 -10.88 9.11
CA GLN A 20 5.11 -10.07 8.61
C GLN A 20 4.64 -10.63 7.28
N ILE A 21 3.32 -10.62 7.10
CA ILE A 21 2.67 -11.16 5.90
C ILE A 21 2.69 -10.09 4.82
N ASN A 22 3.31 -10.44 3.69
CA ASN A 22 3.24 -9.64 2.50
C ASN A 22 1.84 -9.76 1.88
N VAL A 23 1.27 -8.61 1.50
CA VAL A 23 0.09 -8.52 0.64
C VAL A 23 0.58 -7.93 -0.68
N SER A 24 1.01 -8.80 -1.59
CA SER A 24 1.61 -8.38 -2.86
C SER A 24 0.60 -8.27 -4.00
N THR A 25 -0.66 -8.65 -3.77
CA THR A 25 -1.69 -8.65 -4.79
C THR A 25 -3.09 -8.53 -4.18
N GLN A 26 -4.09 -8.19 -4.99
CA GLN A 26 -5.48 -8.11 -4.56
C GLN A 26 -5.91 -9.38 -3.81
N HIS A 27 -6.56 -9.25 -2.67
CA HIS A 27 -7.06 -10.38 -1.87
C HIS A 27 -5.98 -11.42 -1.51
N ASN A 28 -4.76 -10.93 -1.25
CA ASN A 28 -3.65 -11.58 -0.54
C ASN A 28 -2.99 -12.79 -1.22
N ASN A 29 -3.68 -13.52 -2.10
CA ASN A 29 -3.15 -14.70 -2.78
C ASN A 29 -3.74 -14.90 -4.18
N LEU A 30 -3.20 -15.86 -4.93
CA LEU A 30 -3.62 -16.15 -6.31
C LEU A 30 -5.08 -16.65 -6.41
N SER A 31 -5.57 -17.29 -5.35
CA SER A 31 -6.97 -17.72 -5.24
C SER A 31 -7.92 -16.58 -4.83
N ARG A 32 -7.40 -15.38 -4.55
CA ARG A 32 -8.14 -14.17 -4.18
C ARG A 32 -9.07 -14.35 -2.97
N THR A 33 -8.67 -15.15 -1.97
CA THR A 33 -9.53 -15.44 -0.81
C THR A 33 -9.64 -14.28 0.18
N GLY A 34 -8.65 -13.37 0.20
CA GLY A 34 -8.66 -12.19 1.08
C GLY A 34 -8.31 -12.49 2.54
N GLU A 35 -7.92 -13.73 2.86
CA GLU A 35 -7.62 -14.14 4.23
C GLU A 35 -6.17 -13.85 4.65
N ASN A 36 -5.96 -13.62 5.95
CA ASN A 36 -4.65 -13.70 6.60
C ASN A 36 -4.65 -14.85 7.62
N THR A 37 -4.46 -16.08 7.15
CA THR A 37 -4.42 -17.29 8.00
C THR A 37 -3.23 -17.36 8.95
N LYS A 38 -2.33 -16.37 8.89
CA LYS A 38 -1.15 -16.25 9.74
C LYS A 38 -1.26 -15.09 10.74
N GLU A 39 -2.45 -14.51 10.91
CA GLU A 39 -2.71 -13.48 11.93
C GLU A 39 -2.59 -14.08 13.34
N THR A 40 -1.77 -13.47 14.20
CA THR A 40 -1.54 -13.94 15.58
C THR A 40 -1.62 -12.82 16.62
N ILE A 41 -1.80 -11.57 16.18
CA ILE A 41 -1.79 -10.39 17.05
C ILE A 41 -3.23 -9.98 17.34
N LEU A 42 -4.05 -9.78 16.30
CA LEU A 42 -5.44 -9.37 16.43
C LEU A 42 -6.38 -10.58 16.52
N ASN A 43 -7.37 -10.52 17.40
CA ASN A 43 -8.40 -11.54 17.59
C ASN A 43 -9.71 -10.91 18.10
N ILE A 44 -10.75 -11.73 18.24
CA ILE A 44 -12.08 -11.27 18.64
C ILE A 44 -12.11 -10.63 20.04
N ASP A 45 -11.16 -10.97 20.92
CA ASP A 45 -11.13 -10.45 22.30
C ASP A 45 -10.45 -9.07 22.36
N ASN A 46 -9.47 -8.82 21.49
CA ASN A 46 -8.67 -7.58 21.51
C ASN A 46 -8.99 -6.57 20.40
N VAL A 47 -9.88 -6.90 19.46
CA VAL A 47 -10.46 -5.90 18.54
C VAL A 47 -11.64 -5.23 19.24
N ASN A 48 -11.33 -4.34 20.20
CA ASN A 48 -12.31 -3.57 20.95
C ASN A 48 -11.85 -2.12 21.16
N GLN A 49 -12.77 -1.24 21.59
CA GLN A 49 -12.51 0.20 21.70
C GLN A 49 -11.33 0.57 22.62
N SER A 50 -10.96 -0.29 23.56
CA SER A 50 -9.87 -0.01 24.51
C SER A 50 -8.48 -0.41 23.99
N SER A 51 -8.42 -1.29 22.99
CA SER A 51 -7.16 -1.92 22.53
C SER A 51 -6.94 -1.83 21.02
N PHE A 52 -7.96 -1.47 20.25
CA PHE A 52 -7.86 -1.27 18.81
C PHE A 52 -8.26 0.15 18.43
N GLY A 53 -7.42 0.82 17.64
CA GLY A 53 -7.65 2.20 17.25
C GLY A 53 -6.70 2.67 16.16
N LYS A 54 -6.97 3.89 15.68
CA LYS A 54 -6.16 4.54 14.65
C LYS A 54 -4.76 4.87 15.17
N ILE A 55 -3.73 4.37 14.48
CA ILE A 55 -2.32 4.63 14.82
C ILE A 55 -1.78 5.92 14.18
N PHE A 56 -2.06 6.16 12.90
CA PHE A 56 -1.69 7.37 12.16
C PHE A 56 -2.41 7.40 10.80
N THR A 57 -2.21 8.48 10.04
CA THR A 57 -2.74 8.65 8.68
C THR A 57 -1.63 9.05 7.70
N ARG A 58 -1.86 8.81 6.41
CA ARG A 58 -1.05 9.32 5.30
C ARG A 58 -1.96 10.06 4.32
N THR A 59 -1.53 11.20 3.84
CA THR A 59 -2.27 11.98 2.86
C THR A 59 -1.88 11.54 1.46
N VAL A 60 -2.88 11.39 0.60
CA VAL A 60 -2.73 11.14 -0.83
C VAL A 60 -3.46 12.21 -1.63
N ASP A 61 -3.27 12.23 -2.94
CA ASP A 61 -3.78 13.29 -3.82
C ASP A 61 -5.20 13.05 -4.34
N ASP A 62 -5.79 11.87 -4.13
CA ASP A 62 -7.14 11.55 -4.60
C ASP A 62 -7.70 10.27 -3.94
N GLN A 63 -8.91 9.87 -4.32
CA GLN A 63 -9.57 8.66 -3.85
C GLN A 63 -8.74 7.40 -4.11
N ILE A 64 -8.83 6.46 -3.18
CA ILE A 64 -8.19 5.14 -3.24
C ILE A 64 -9.28 4.11 -3.50
N TYR A 65 -9.28 3.51 -4.69
CA TYR A 65 -10.14 2.36 -5.04
C TYR A 65 -9.36 1.05 -5.03
N ALA A 66 -8.07 1.12 -5.34
CA ALA A 66 -7.15 -0.01 -5.25
C ALA A 66 -6.94 -0.43 -3.79
N GLN A 67 -6.91 -1.74 -3.54
CA GLN A 67 -6.48 -2.27 -2.25
C GLN A 67 -5.00 -1.90 -2.04
N PRO A 68 -4.62 -1.29 -0.90
CA PRO A 68 -3.22 -1.08 -0.56
C PRO A 68 -2.46 -2.41 -0.48
N LEU A 69 -1.22 -2.41 -0.97
CA LEU A 69 -0.31 -3.55 -0.86
C LEU A 69 0.69 -3.31 0.26
N ILE A 70 1.18 -4.36 0.91
CA ILE A 70 2.25 -4.25 1.92
C ILE A 70 3.35 -5.27 1.65
N ILE A 71 4.60 -4.81 1.63
CA ILE A 71 5.78 -5.67 1.54
C ILE A 71 6.71 -5.34 2.70
N SER A 72 7.16 -6.38 3.40
CA SER A 72 8.06 -6.27 4.53
C SER A 72 9.53 -6.32 4.12
N GLY A 73 10.37 -5.55 4.82
CA GLY A 73 11.83 -5.58 4.65
C GLY A 73 12.36 -5.04 3.32
N VAL A 74 11.61 -4.17 2.63
CA VAL A 74 12.03 -3.49 1.40
C VAL A 74 13.23 -2.59 1.71
N ASN A 75 14.31 -2.69 0.93
CA ASN A 75 15.47 -1.83 1.11
C ASN A 75 15.22 -0.46 0.47
N ILE A 76 15.12 0.58 1.29
CA ILE A 76 14.89 1.96 0.85
C ILE A 76 16.22 2.73 0.84
N PRO A 77 16.65 3.30 -0.30
CA PRO A 77 17.88 4.08 -0.39
C PRO A 77 17.97 5.16 0.70
N GLY A 78 19.09 5.20 1.42
CA GLY A 78 19.32 6.17 2.50
C GLY A 78 18.50 5.95 3.78
N LYS A 79 17.53 5.03 3.79
CA LYS A 79 16.68 4.73 4.97
C LYS A 79 16.89 3.31 5.51
N GLY A 80 17.40 2.38 4.69
CA GLY A 80 17.57 0.97 5.05
C GLY A 80 16.28 0.17 4.87
N LYS A 81 16.18 -1.00 5.51
CA LYS A 81 14.99 -1.85 5.40
C LYS A 81 13.76 -1.21 6.06
N ARG A 82 12.62 -1.27 5.38
CA ARG A 82 11.32 -0.80 5.86
C ARG A 82 10.20 -1.77 5.47
N ASN A 83 9.14 -1.75 6.26
CA ASN A 83 7.86 -2.31 5.87
C ASN A 83 7.11 -1.20 5.15
N VAL A 84 6.66 -1.50 3.93
CA VAL A 84 6.24 -0.47 2.99
C VAL A 84 4.83 -0.76 2.53
N VAL A 85 3.95 0.24 2.69
CA VAL A 85 2.61 0.22 2.13
C VAL A 85 2.60 0.97 0.80
N PHE A 86 2.09 0.33 -0.24
CA PHE A 86 1.94 0.90 -1.57
C PHE A 86 0.48 1.26 -1.82
N VAL A 87 0.23 2.49 -2.26
CA VAL A 87 -1.12 3.04 -2.44
C VAL A 87 -1.23 3.65 -3.82
N ALA A 88 -2.22 3.22 -4.60
CA ALA A 88 -2.53 3.81 -5.90
C ALA A 88 -3.83 4.63 -5.82
N THR A 89 -3.83 5.81 -6.45
CA THR A 89 -4.98 6.72 -6.45
C THR A 89 -5.59 6.86 -7.84
N VAL A 90 -6.85 7.29 -7.88
CA VAL A 90 -7.55 7.60 -9.14
C VAL A 90 -6.97 8.82 -9.86
N ASN A 91 -6.03 9.57 -9.25
CA ASN A 91 -5.23 10.59 -9.92
C ASN A 91 -3.96 10.03 -10.60
N ASN A 92 -3.90 8.72 -10.85
CA ASN A 92 -2.75 8.04 -11.47
C ASN A 92 -1.43 8.24 -10.70
N SER A 93 -1.49 8.37 -9.38
CA SER A 93 -0.32 8.37 -8.51
C SER A 93 -0.17 7.02 -7.82
N VAL A 94 1.07 6.55 -7.69
CA VAL A 94 1.46 5.42 -6.83
C VAL A 94 2.42 5.94 -5.77
N TYR A 95 2.07 5.74 -4.51
CA TYR A 95 2.88 6.10 -3.35
C TYR A 95 3.46 4.86 -2.70
N ALA A 96 4.63 5.01 -2.08
CA ALA A 96 5.11 4.09 -1.06
C ALA A 96 5.30 4.86 0.23
N PHE A 97 4.74 4.36 1.33
CA PHE A 97 4.89 4.94 2.65
C PHE A 97 5.51 3.93 3.60
N ASP A 98 6.22 4.45 4.61
CA ASP A 98 6.61 3.68 5.77
C ASP A 98 5.34 3.24 6.53
N ALA A 99 5.20 1.93 6.72
CA ALA A 99 4.03 1.30 7.32
C ALA A 99 4.03 1.29 8.86
N GLU A 100 5.11 1.71 9.51
CA GLU A 100 5.29 1.52 10.96
C GLU A 100 5.58 2.82 11.71
N THR A 101 6.24 3.78 11.07
CA THR A 101 6.81 4.95 11.74
C THR A 101 5.86 6.14 11.64
N PRO A 102 5.16 6.57 12.73
CA PRO A 102 4.21 7.67 12.65
C PRO A 102 4.84 9.00 12.22
N ALA A 103 6.09 9.24 12.66
CA ALA A 103 6.86 10.44 12.34
C ALA A 103 7.33 10.51 10.87
N GLU A 104 7.37 9.37 10.16
CA GLU A 104 7.68 9.32 8.73
C GLU A 104 6.40 9.53 7.92
N SER A 105 5.87 10.76 7.96
CA SER A 105 4.61 11.12 7.31
C SER A 105 4.74 11.30 5.80
N ASN A 106 5.95 11.57 5.32
CA ASN A 106 6.24 11.73 3.91
C ASN A 106 6.28 10.37 3.20
N PHE A 107 5.98 10.38 1.90
CA PHE A 107 6.21 9.21 1.07
C PHE A 107 7.70 8.90 0.96
N LEU A 108 8.03 7.61 0.93
CA LEU A 108 9.37 7.12 0.65
C LEU A 108 9.72 7.30 -0.84
N TRP A 109 8.72 7.10 -1.70
CA TRP A 109 8.77 7.44 -3.12
C TRP A 109 7.37 7.81 -3.62
N LYS A 110 7.28 8.42 -4.80
CA LYS A 110 6.03 8.64 -5.51
C LYS A 110 6.29 8.58 -7.01
N THR A 111 5.41 7.89 -7.74
CA THR A 111 5.35 7.93 -9.20
C THR A 111 4.00 8.49 -9.64
N SER A 112 3.99 9.35 -10.64
CA SER A 112 2.76 9.80 -11.31
C SER A 112 2.86 9.47 -12.79
N PHE A 113 1.76 8.99 -13.37
CA PHE A 113 1.66 8.73 -14.82
C PHE A 113 1.06 9.91 -15.59
N LEU A 114 0.98 11.07 -14.95
CA LEU A 114 0.50 12.30 -15.56
C LEU A 114 1.68 13.14 -16.07
N SER A 115 1.42 13.90 -17.13
CA SER A 115 2.36 14.86 -17.70
C SER A 115 1.57 15.92 -18.47
N THR A 116 2.24 16.90 -19.08
CA THR A 116 1.55 17.94 -19.85
C THR A 116 0.70 17.32 -20.96
N GLY A 117 -0.62 17.55 -20.89
CA GLY A 117 -1.61 16.99 -21.84
C GLY A 117 -2.06 15.55 -21.56
N VAL A 118 -1.55 14.93 -20.49
CA VAL A 118 -1.92 13.58 -20.04
C VAL A 118 -2.56 13.70 -18.65
N VAL A 119 -3.88 13.53 -18.58
CA VAL A 119 -4.68 13.70 -17.35
C VAL A 119 -5.40 12.40 -16.99
N PRO A 120 -5.84 12.19 -15.74
CA PRO A 120 -6.76 11.09 -15.48
C PRO A 120 -8.10 11.37 -16.19
N PRO A 121 -8.77 10.35 -16.75
CA PRO A 121 -10.15 10.51 -17.20
C PRO A 121 -11.02 10.95 -16.02
N ARG A 122 -12.02 11.79 -16.29
CA ARG A 122 -13.01 12.22 -15.29
C ARG A 122 -14.29 11.40 -15.43
N ASN A 123 -15.07 11.28 -14.38
CA ASN A 123 -16.40 10.68 -14.40
C ASN A 123 -17.30 11.28 -15.50
N THR A 124 -17.20 12.60 -15.71
CA THR A 124 -17.91 13.33 -16.78
C THR A 124 -17.45 12.99 -18.21
N ASP A 125 -16.30 12.33 -18.37
CA ASP A 125 -15.84 11.85 -19.68
C ASP A 125 -16.63 10.61 -20.15
N MET A 126 -17.35 9.93 -19.24
CA MET A 126 -18.06 8.68 -19.53
C MET A 126 -19.52 8.93 -19.93
N THR A 127 -19.71 9.57 -21.08
CA THR A 127 -21.05 9.96 -21.58
C THR A 127 -21.90 8.78 -22.06
N GLY A 128 -21.28 7.67 -22.44
CA GLY A 128 -21.99 6.50 -23.00
C GLY A 128 -22.41 5.43 -21.97
N ALA A 129 -21.78 5.39 -20.80
CA ALA A 129 -22.10 4.42 -19.75
C ALA A 129 -23.05 5.05 -18.72
N CYS A 130 -23.99 4.27 -18.19
CA CYS A 130 -24.91 4.71 -17.12
C CYS A 130 -25.67 6.02 -17.43
N GLY A 131 -25.95 6.29 -18.71
CA GLY A 131 -26.64 7.51 -19.14
C GLY A 131 -25.86 8.82 -18.91
N GLY A 132 -24.54 8.75 -18.74
CA GLY A 132 -23.68 9.92 -18.55
C GLY A 132 -23.61 10.46 -17.12
N ASN A 133 -24.33 9.84 -16.17
CA ASN A 133 -24.38 10.25 -14.76
C ASN A 133 -23.59 9.27 -13.89
N TYR A 134 -22.29 9.14 -14.14
CA TYR A 134 -21.44 8.24 -13.37
C TYR A 134 -21.08 8.88 -12.02
N LEU A 135 -21.63 8.35 -10.92
CA LEU A 135 -21.51 8.92 -9.57
C LEU A 135 -20.61 8.11 -8.63
N ASP A 136 -20.10 6.97 -9.07
CA ASP A 136 -19.26 6.14 -8.20
C ASP A 136 -17.94 6.84 -7.86
N PHE A 137 -17.43 7.72 -8.73
CA PHE A 137 -16.24 8.53 -8.52
C PHE A 137 -16.62 10.00 -8.36
N THR A 138 -15.94 10.72 -7.45
CA THR A 138 -16.17 12.16 -7.25
C THR A 138 -15.52 13.03 -8.33
N GLY A 139 -14.66 12.44 -9.16
CA GLY A 139 -13.97 13.15 -10.24
C GLY A 139 -13.14 12.21 -11.09
N ASN A 140 -11.90 11.96 -10.70
CA ASN A 140 -10.94 11.23 -11.51
C ASN A 140 -11.18 9.71 -11.49
N MET A 141 -10.76 9.03 -12.56
CA MET A 141 -10.91 7.58 -12.79
C MET A 141 -9.66 6.99 -13.44
N GLY A 142 -8.50 7.29 -12.88
CA GLY A 142 -7.20 6.77 -13.29
C GLY A 142 -6.97 5.32 -12.85
N ILE A 143 -6.06 5.10 -11.89
CA ILE A 143 -5.80 3.76 -11.36
C ILE A 143 -6.96 3.37 -10.42
N VAL A 144 -7.78 2.45 -10.90
CA VAL A 144 -8.88 1.84 -10.11
C VAL A 144 -8.51 0.42 -9.67
N GLY A 145 -7.79 -0.31 -10.53
CA GLY A 145 -7.36 -1.68 -10.27
C GLY A 145 -6.23 -1.74 -9.22
N THR A 146 -6.27 -2.78 -8.40
CA THR A 146 -5.20 -3.06 -7.42
C THR A 146 -3.92 -3.48 -8.16
N PRO A 147 -2.77 -2.83 -7.90
CA PRO A 147 -1.48 -3.27 -8.45
C PRO A 147 -1.11 -4.69 -8.03
N VAL A 148 -0.06 -5.25 -8.62
CA VAL A 148 0.58 -6.49 -8.17
C VAL A 148 2.08 -6.30 -8.06
N ILE A 149 2.68 -6.83 -7.00
CA ILE A 149 4.12 -6.82 -6.80
C ILE A 149 4.64 -8.24 -7.01
N ASP A 150 5.56 -8.41 -7.96
CA ASP A 150 6.38 -9.61 -8.02
C ASP A 150 7.47 -9.49 -6.95
N THR A 151 7.34 -10.25 -5.88
CA THR A 151 8.27 -10.18 -4.75
C THR A 151 9.64 -10.80 -5.04
N VAL A 152 9.79 -11.55 -6.14
CA VAL A 152 11.08 -12.11 -6.55
C VAL A 152 11.92 -11.05 -7.25
N THR A 153 11.32 -10.33 -8.20
CA THR A 153 12.00 -9.26 -8.96
C THR A 153 11.93 -7.89 -8.28
N GLY A 154 10.97 -7.70 -7.36
CA GLY A 154 10.73 -6.43 -6.68
C GLY A 154 9.97 -5.40 -7.51
N ILE A 155 9.38 -5.81 -8.64
CA ILE A 155 8.68 -4.90 -9.57
C ILE A 155 7.21 -4.78 -9.19
N LEU A 156 6.72 -3.54 -9.12
CA LEU A 156 5.29 -3.25 -8.98
C LEU A 156 4.67 -3.02 -10.36
N TYR A 157 3.69 -3.86 -10.72
CA TYR A 157 2.91 -3.73 -11.95
C TYR A 157 1.57 -3.05 -11.69
N VAL A 158 1.24 -2.04 -12.48
CA VAL A 158 0.01 -1.25 -12.35
C VAL A 158 -0.52 -0.83 -13.72
N VAL A 159 -1.85 -0.84 -13.88
CA VAL A 159 -2.53 -0.30 -15.06
C VAL A 159 -3.04 1.10 -14.76
N ALA A 160 -2.54 2.08 -15.50
CA ALA A 160 -3.01 3.47 -15.42
C ALA A 160 -3.89 3.78 -16.63
N ARG A 161 -5.06 4.39 -16.38
CA ARG A 161 -5.93 4.92 -17.43
C ARG A 161 -5.71 6.41 -17.55
N THR A 162 -5.43 6.90 -18.74
CA THR A 162 -5.16 8.32 -19.03
C THR A 162 -6.09 8.83 -20.12
N LYS A 163 -6.31 10.14 -20.13
CA LYS A 163 -6.86 10.89 -21.24
C LYS A 163 -5.73 11.72 -21.85
N GLU A 164 -5.41 11.43 -23.10
CA GLU A 164 -4.31 12.01 -23.87
C GLU A 164 -4.91 12.78 -25.05
N GLY A 165 -5.19 14.06 -24.83
CA GLY A 165 -6.03 14.86 -25.73
C GLY A 165 -7.48 14.35 -25.76
N THR A 166 -7.92 13.82 -26.90
CA THR A 166 -9.26 13.22 -27.07
C THR A 166 -9.28 11.70 -26.89
N ASN A 167 -8.11 11.07 -26.74
CA ASN A 167 -7.99 9.63 -26.66
C ASN A 167 -7.98 9.16 -25.20
N TYR A 168 -8.62 8.02 -24.93
CA TYR A 168 -8.52 7.31 -23.65
C TYR A 168 -7.60 6.11 -23.81
N VAL A 169 -6.55 6.04 -22.99
CA VAL A 169 -5.52 5.02 -23.10
C VAL A 169 -5.39 4.27 -21.78
N GLN A 170 -5.13 2.96 -21.85
CA GLN A 170 -4.75 2.15 -20.69
C GLN A 170 -3.36 1.58 -20.94
N LYS A 171 -2.44 1.78 -20.01
CA LYS A 171 -1.05 1.32 -20.11
C LYS A 171 -0.69 0.50 -18.87
N LEU A 172 -0.04 -0.64 -19.08
CA LEU A 172 0.62 -1.40 -18.02
C LEU A 172 2.01 -0.81 -17.79
N HIS A 173 2.34 -0.56 -16.53
CA HIS A 173 3.64 -0.03 -16.09
C HIS A 173 4.28 -0.99 -15.09
N GLY A 174 5.60 -1.11 -15.14
CA GLY A 174 6.42 -1.69 -14.07
C GLY A 174 7.21 -0.58 -13.40
N LEU A 175 7.20 -0.54 -12.06
CA LEU A 175 7.93 0.43 -11.23
C LEU A 175 9.04 -0.25 -10.43
#